data_AF-A0A2G6G4R7-F1
#
_entry.id   AF-A0A2G6G4R7-F1
#
_cell.length_a   1.000
_cell.length_b   1.000
_cell.length_c   1.000
_cell.angle_alpha   90.00
_cell.angle_beta   90.00
_cell.angle_gamma   90.00
#
_symmetry.space_group_name_H-M   'P 1'
#
loop_
_entity.id
_entity.type
_entity.pdbx_description
1 polymer ?
#
loop_
_entity_poly.entity_id
_entity_poly.type
_entity_poly.pdbx_seq_one_letter_code
_entity_poly.pdbx_strand_id
1 'polypeptide(L)'
;MDSPKEPHTQIHVHHCPECEKSHITTSRGETELTPAEYEKLACDARVATGDGPNKSAIPPSTRRRVLARDQHRCQAPGCPHTRFLEIHHITPRSEGGTNAEENLTTLCSACHQRTHDKQKPARGKNHQTDSKPKGR
;
A
#
# COMPACT_ATOMS: atom_id res chain seq x y z
N MET A 1 3.47 11.22 -28.12
CA MET A 1 3.41 10.21 -27.04
C MET A 1 3.42 10.95 -25.72
N ASP A 2 2.30 10.95 -24.99
CA ASP A 2 2.20 11.65 -23.69
C ASP A 2 2.93 10.80 -22.64
N SER A 3 4.13 11.24 -22.24
CA SER A 3 4.85 10.60 -21.14
C SER A 3 4.00 10.71 -19.87
N PRO A 4 3.77 9.62 -19.13
CA PRO A 4 2.94 9.68 -17.94
C PRO A 4 3.53 10.69 -16.95
N LYS A 5 2.84 11.82 -16.75
CA LYS A 5 3.26 12.86 -15.83
C LYS A 5 3.42 12.27 -14.43
N GLU A 6 4.58 12.47 -13.83
CA GLU A 6 4.84 12.01 -12.47
C GLU A 6 3.89 12.70 -11.49
N PRO A 7 3.46 12.00 -10.42
CA PRO A 7 2.60 12.63 -9.42
C PRO A 7 3.32 13.80 -8.76
N HIS A 8 2.59 14.88 -8.48
CA HIS A 8 3.12 16.07 -7.80
C HIS A 8 3.64 15.79 -6.38
N THR A 9 3.26 14.66 -5.80
CA THR A 9 3.66 14.25 -4.45
C THR A 9 4.01 12.78 -4.47
N GLN A 10 5.16 12.45 -3.89
CA GLN A 10 5.63 11.08 -3.70
C GLN A 10 6.05 10.90 -2.25
N ILE A 11 5.71 9.75 -1.68
CA ILE A 11 6.16 9.33 -0.37
C ILE A 11 7.18 8.21 -0.59
N HIS A 12 8.35 8.33 0.01
CA HIS A 12 9.39 7.31 -0.04
C HIS A 12 9.31 6.43 1.21
N VAL A 13 9.21 5.12 1.01
CA VAL A 13 9.18 4.13 2.09
C VAL A 13 10.42 3.26 1.95
N HIS A 14 11.21 3.19 3.00
CA HIS A 14 12.38 2.32 3.07
C HIS A 14 11.96 0.98 3.70
N HIS A 15 12.19 -0.11 2.98
CA HIS A 15 11.95 -1.47 3.48
C HIS A 15 13.27 -2.24 3.52
N CYS A 16 13.63 -2.79 4.67
CA CYS A 16 14.83 -3.60 4.83
C CYS A 16 14.50 -5.08 4.59
N PRO A 17 15.06 -5.74 3.57
CA PRO A 17 14.76 -7.13 3.28
C PRO A 17 15.33 -8.11 4.32
N GLU A 18 16.29 -7.69 5.15
CA GLU A 18 16.93 -8.55 6.15
C GLU A 18 16.13 -8.66 7.45
N CYS A 19 15.56 -7.55 7.92
CA CYS A 19 14.81 -7.50 9.17
C CYS A 19 13.31 -7.23 8.99
N GLU A 20 12.86 -7.10 7.74
CA GLU A 20 11.47 -6.85 7.30
C GLU A 20 10.85 -5.55 7.81
N LYS A 21 11.63 -4.70 8.49
CA LYS A 21 11.16 -3.40 9.00
C LYS A 21 11.02 -2.37 7.90
N SER A 22 10.01 -1.52 8.04
CA SER A 22 9.66 -0.49 7.08
C SER A 22 9.57 0.88 7.75
N HIS A 23 10.16 1.92 7.16
CA HIS A 23 10.19 3.26 7.73
C HIS A 23 9.80 4.32 6.70
N ILE A 24 9.16 5.39 7.18
CA ILE A 24 8.84 6.60 6.42
C ILE A 24 9.45 7.82 7.11
N THR A 25 10.07 8.71 6.34
CA THR A 25 10.57 9.99 6.84
C THR A 25 9.46 11.04 6.78
N THR A 26 9.18 11.68 7.91
CA THR A 26 8.19 12.77 8.02
C THR A 26 8.85 14.06 8.50
N SER A 27 8.13 15.18 8.49
CA SER A 27 8.61 16.43 9.09
C SER A 27 8.86 16.36 10.60
N ARG A 28 8.39 15.30 11.27
CA ARG A 28 8.59 15.05 12.71
C ARG A 28 9.68 14.00 12.99
N GLY A 29 10.37 13.52 11.96
CA GLY A 29 11.36 12.45 12.04
C GLY A 29 10.90 11.15 11.38
N GLU A 30 11.68 10.09 11.55
CA GLU A 30 11.35 8.75 11.06
C GLU A 30 10.23 8.11 11.87
N THR A 31 9.38 7.35 11.18
CA THR A 31 8.30 6.57 11.79
C THR A 31 8.32 5.17 11.18
N GLU A 32 8.28 4.14 12.03
CA GLU A 32 8.17 2.75 11.59
C GLU A 32 6.72 2.46 11.17
N LEU A 33 6.57 1.79 10.02
CA LEU A 33 5.28 1.32 9.51
C LEU A 33 5.02 -0.10 10.01
N THR A 34 3.77 -0.38 10.34
CA THR A 34 3.34 -1.75 10.60
C THR A 34 3.38 -2.58 9.31
N PRO A 35 3.50 -3.92 9.39
CA PRO A 35 3.48 -4.78 8.20
C PRO A 35 2.26 -4.58 7.30
N ALA A 36 1.06 -4.41 7.87
CA ALA A 36 -0.15 -4.15 7.09
C ALA A 36 -0.15 -2.79 6.38
N GLU A 37 0.45 -1.75 6.98
CA GLU A 37 0.61 -0.47 6.30
C GLU A 37 1.58 -0.60 5.14
N TYR A 38 2.70 -1.30 5.35
CA TYR A 38 3.65 -1.58 4.28
C TYR A 38 3.03 -2.40 3.14
N GLU A 39 2.34 -3.50 3.44
CA GLU A 39 1.70 -4.36 2.44
C GLU A 39 0.65 -3.60 1.62
N LYS A 40 -0.18 -2.79 2.28
CA LYS A 40 -1.16 -1.93 1.62
C LYS A 40 -0.48 -0.95 0.65
N LEU A 41 0.61 -0.32 1.08
CA LEU A 41 1.38 0.59 0.23
C LEU A 41 2.02 -0.16 -0.94
N ALA A 42 2.52 -1.37 -0.70
CA ALA A 42 3.20 -2.20 -1.69
C ALA A 42 2.31 -2.68 -2.84
N CYS A 43 0.98 -2.70 -2.68
CA CYS A 43 0.05 -3.12 -3.74
C CYS A 43 0.19 -2.30 -5.03
N ASP A 44 0.28 -0.97 -4.96
CA ASP A 44 0.39 -0.08 -6.14
C ASP A 44 1.70 0.74 -6.14
N ALA A 45 2.65 0.38 -5.28
CA ALA A 45 3.94 1.07 -5.16
C ALA A 45 4.78 0.98 -6.44
N ARG A 46 5.62 1.98 -6.68
CA ARG A 46 6.80 1.82 -7.54
C ARG A 46 7.95 1.36 -6.67
N VAL A 47 8.46 0.17 -6.94
CA VAL A 47 9.55 -0.45 -6.18
C VAL A 47 10.87 -0.14 -6.87
N ALA A 48 11.77 0.51 -6.14
CA ALA A 48 13.16 0.73 -6.53
C ALA A 48 14.04 -0.31 -5.82
N THR A 49 14.76 -1.11 -6.60
CA THR A 49 15.82 -2.01 -6.09
C THR A 49 17.16 -1.43 -6.54
N GLY A 50 18.22 -1.55 -5.74
CA GLY A 50 19.51 -0.91 -6.00
C GLY A 50 20.14 -1.20 -7.38
N ASP A 51 19.74 -2.29 -8.02
CA ASP A 51 20.35 -2.80 -9.26
C ASP A 51 19.46 -2.71 -10.52
N GLY A 52 18.50 -1.77 -10.59
CA GLY A 52 17.70 -1.66 -11.81
C GLY A 52 16.69 -0.51 -11.87
N PRO A 53 15.93 -0.42 -12.97
CA PRO A 53 14.88 0.58 -13.12
C PRO A 53 13.74 0.32 -12.13
N ASN A 54 13.12 1.40 -11.66
CA ASN A 54 11.93 1.33 -10.82
C ASN A 54 10.83 0.52 -11.52
N LYS A 55 10.29 -0.49 -10.84
CA LYS A 55 9.20 -1.30 -11.36
C LYS A 55 7.91 -0.93 -10.64
N SER A 56 6.91 -0.48 -11.39
CA SER A 56 5.57 -0.36 -10.84
C SER A 56 5.06 -1.74 -10.42
N ALA A 57 4.55 -1.85 -9.21
CA ALA A 57 3.90 -3.04 -8.70
C ALA A 57 2.77 -3.43 -9.64
N ILE A 58 1.99 -2.47 -10.14
CA ILE A 58 0.94 -2.66 -11.14
C ILE A 58 1.23 -1.75 -12.35
N PRO A 59 1.25 -2.27 -13.60
CA PRO A 59 1.40 -1.43 -14.78
C PRO A 59 0.31 -0.36 -14.88
N PRO A 60 0.61 0.89 -15.26
CA PRO A 60 -0.40 1.95 -15.36
C PRO A 60 -1.57 1.61 -16.30
N SER A 61 -1.33 0.86 -17.37
CA SER A 61 -2.38 0.37 -18.27
C SER A 61 -3.34 -0.60 -17.57
N THR A 62 -2.81 -1.58 -16.82
CA THR A 62 -3.60 -2.51 -16.01
C THR A 62 -4.41 -1.76 -14.95
N ARG A 63 -3.79 -0.83 -14.23
CA ARG A 63 -4.47 0.01 -13.24
C ARG A 63 -5.68 0.74 -13.83
N ARG A 64 -5.53 1.34 -15.02
CA ARG A 64 -6.64 2.03 -15.72
C ARG A 64 -7.75 1.06 -16.14
N ARG A 65 -7.41 -0.13 -16.62
CA ARG A 65 -8.40 -1.16 -17.00
C ARG A 65 -9.23 -1.62 -15.80
N VAL A 66 -8.59 -1.91 -14.68
CA VAL A 66 -9.26 -2.32 -13.43
C VAL A 66 -10.20 -1.21 -12.93
N LEU A 67 -9.75 0.05 -12.88
CA LEU A 67 -10.62 1.17 -12.48
C LEU A 67 -11.82 1.36 -13.43
N ALA A 68 -11.62 1.17 -14.74
CA ALA A 68 -12.69 1.27 -15.72
C ALA A 68 -13.72 0.14 -15.55
N ARG A 69 -13.25 -1.11 -15.42
CA ARG A 69 -14.08 -2.30 -15.14
C ARG A 69 -14.91 -2.10 -13.86
N ASP A 70 -14.28 -1.59 -12.82
CA ASP A 70 -14.88 -1.35 -11.51
C ASP A 70 -15.69 -0.04 -11.45
N GLN A 71 -15.89 0.62 -12.59
CA GLN A 71 -16.67 1.86 -12.74
C GLN A 71 -16.24 2.99 -11.80
N HIS A 72 -14.94 3.04 -11.45
CA HIS A 72 -14.39 3.96 -10.46
C HIS A 72 -15.17 3.92 -9.14
N ARG A 73 -15.46 2.71 -8.65
CA ARG A 73 -16.17 2.45 -7.40
C ARG A 73 -15.45 1.40 -6.56
N CYS A 74 -15.53 1.57 -5.25
CA CYS A 74 -15.11 0.54 -4.30
C CYS A 74 -15.94 -0.73 -4.52
N GLN A 75 -15.26 -1.88 -4.62
CA GLN A 75 -15.89 -3.20 -4.80
C GLN A 75 -16.16 -3.92 -3.47
N ALA A 76 -15.84 -3.31 -2.33
CA ALA A 76 -16.18 -3.89 -1.04
C ALA A 76 -17.71 -3.95 -0.87
N PRO A 77 -18.28 -5.08 -0.39
CA PRO A 77 -19.72 -5.23 -0.22
C PRO A 77 -20.33 -4.09 0.60
N GLY A 78 -21.35 -3.44 0.04
CA GLY A 78 -22.08 -2.34 0.68
C GLY A 78 -21.35 -1.01 0.77
N CYS A 79 -20.16 -0.86 0.17
CA CYS A 79 -19.41 0.41 0.19
C CYS A 79 -19.78 1.30 -1.00
N PRO A 80 -20.33 2.52 -0.80
CA PRO A 80 -20.72 3.40 -1.89
C PRO A 80 -19.60 4.32 -2.40
N HIS A 81 -18.38 4.22 -1.85
CA HIS A 81 -17.31 5.19 -2.12
C HIS A 81 -16.80 5.16 -3.57
N THR A 82 -16.65 6.35 -4.14
CA THR A 82 -16.14 6.62 -5.51
C THR A 82 -14.85 7.45 -5.49
N ARG A 83 -14.28 7.71 -4.31
CA ARG A 83 -13.09 8.54 -4.11
C ARG A 83 -12.05 7.80 -3.27
N PHE A 84 -10.81 8.28 -3.33
CA PHE A 84 -9.67 7.68 -2.64
C PHE A 84 -9.53 6.19 -2.96
N LEU A 85 -9.59 5.89 -4.26
CA LEU A 85 -9.59 4.53 -4.79
C LEU A 85 -8.16 4.05 -5.02
N GLU A 86 -7.89 2.85 -4.54
CA GLU A 86 -6.63 2.14 -4.57
C GLU A 86 -6.87 0.77 -5.23
N ILE A 87 -5.86 0.23 -5.92
CA ILE A 87 -5.92 -1.13 -6.45
C ILE A 87 -5.35 -2.09 -5.41
N HIS A 88 -6.05 -3.19 -5.19
CA HIS A 88 -5.72 -4.22 -4.23
C HIS A 88 -5.58 -5.58 -4.94
N HIS A 89 -4.62 -6.38 -4.52
CA HIS A 89 -4.46 -7.77 -4.96
C HIS A 89 -5.38 -8.69 -4.17
N ILE A 90 -6.23 -9.47 -4.83
CA ILE A 90 -7.15 -10.42 -4.19
C ILE A 90 -6.36 -11.55 -3.53
N THR A 91 -5.48 -12.20 -4.30
CA THR A 91 -4.42 -13.06 -3.76
C THR A 91 -3.20 -12.19 -3.48
N PRO A 92 -2.70 -12.14 -2.24
CA PRO A 92 -1.53 -11.35 -1.88
C PRO A 92 -0.30 -11.70 -2.73
N ARG A 93 0.58 -10.73 -2.96
CA ARG A 93 1.83 -10.95 -3.69
C ARG A 93 2.78 -11.91 -2.97
N SER A 94 2.80 -11.87 -1.64
CA SER A 94 3.56 -12.80 -0.80
C SER A 94 3.14 -14.26 -1.00
N GLU A 95 1.90 -14.48 -1.45
CA GLU A 95 1.33 -15.79 -1.76
C GLU A 95 1.36 -16.12 -3.26
N GLY A 96 2.09 -15.33 -4.07
CA GLY A 96 2.22 -15.55 -5.52
C GLY A 96 1.16 -14.85 -6.37
N GLY A 97 0.39 -13.93 -5.80
CA GLY A 97 -0.60 -13.12 -6.53
C GLY A 97 0.00 -12.36 -7.72
N THR A 98 -0.65 -12.47 -8.88
CA THR A 98 -0.21 -11.82 -10.13
C THR A 98 -0.80 -10.41 -10.30
N ASN A 99 -0.27 -9.66 -11.26
CA ASN A 99 -0.85 -8.38 -11.70
C ASN A 99 -1.88 -8.54 -12.83
N ALA A 100 -2.40 -9.75 -13.02
CA ALA A 100 -3.49 -9.98 -13.97
C ALA A 100 -4.76 -9.27 -13.46
N GLU A 101 -5.59 -8.76 -14.36
CA GLU A 101 -6.77 -7.97 -13.98
C GLU A 101 -7.71 -8.75 -13.05
N GLU A 102 -7.79 -10.06 -13.23
CA GLU A 102 -8.62 -10.99 -12.48
C GLU A 102 -8.18 -11.11 -11.01
N ASN A 103 -6.90 -10.84 -10.72
CA ASN A 103 -6.37 -10.83 -9.35
C ASN A 103 -6.38 -9.43 -8.73
N LEU A 104 -6.95 -8.43 -9.40
CA LEU A 104 -6.96 -7.05 -8.94
C LEU A 104 -8.39 -6.57 -8.71
N THR A 105 -8.60 -5.76 -7.67
CA THR A 105 -9.88 -5.12 -7.36
C THR A 105 -9.69 -3.69 -6.90
N THR A 106 -10.67 -2.83 -7.15
CA THR A 106 -10.67 -1.45 -6.66
C THR A 106 -11.30 -1.37 -5.27
N LEU A 107 -10.57 -0.80 -4.30
CA LEU A 107 -11.08 -0.51 -2.96
C LEU A 107 -10.88 0.96 -2.62
N CYS A 108 -11.75 1.54 -1.80
CA CYS A 108 -11.44 2.81 -1.16
C CYS A 108 -10.36 2.61 -0.08
N SER A 109 -9.59 3.65 0.24
CA SER A 109 -8.49 3.59 1.21
C SER A 109 -8.86 2.96 2.57
N ALA A 110 -10.09 3.20 3.05
CA ALA A 110 -10.61 2.62 4.28
C ALA A 110 -10.91 1.12 4.17
N CYS A 111 -11.52 0.69 3.06
CA CYS A 111 -11.77 -0.74 2.81
C CYS A 111 -10.46 -1.49 2.56
N HIS A 112 -9.52 -0.87 1.85
CA HIS A 112 -8.21 -1.45 1.59
C HIS A 112 -7.44 -1.71 2.89
N GLN A 113 -7.37 -0.71 3.78
CA GLN A 113 -6.76 -0.87 5.11
C GLN A 113 -7.40 -2.02 5.90
N ARG A 114 -8.74 -2.07 5.95
CA ARG A 114 -9.47 -3.13 6.66
C ARG A 114 -9.14 -4.53 6.11
N THR A 115 -8.90 -4.66 4.80
CA THR A 115 -8.54 -5.95 4.19
C THR A 115 -7.16 -6.41 4.64
N HIS A 116 -6.16 -5.52 4.72
CA HIS A 116 -4.85 -5.87 5.27
C HIS A 116 -4.87 -6.10 6.79
N ASP A 117 -5.69 -5.35 7.53
CA ASP A 117 -5.81 -5.56 8.98
C ASP A 117 -6.42 -6.92 9.34
N LYS A 118 -7.39 -7.41 8.54
CA LYS A 118 -8.05 -8.71 8.74
C LYS A 118 -7.17 -9.91 8.42
N GLN A 119 -6.15 -9.73 7.57
CA GLN A 119 -5.22 -10.80 7.19
C GLN A 119 -4.17 -11.09 8.28
N LYS A 120 -4.16 -10.33 9.38
CA LYS A 120 -3.25 -10.58 10.51
C LYS A 120 -3.71 -11.79 11.34
N PRO A 121 -2.79 -12.69 11.76
CA PRO A 121 -3.03 -13.46 12.98
C PRO A 121 -3.12 -12.48 14.16
N ALA A 122 -4.10 -12.66 15.05
CA ALA A 122 -4.32 -11.79 16.19
C ALA A 122 -3.07 -11.69 17.08
N ARG A 123 -2.30 -10.61 16.98
CA ARG A 123 -1.25 -10.25 17.95
C ARG A 123 -1.75 -9.12 18.84
N GLY A 124 -1.58 -9.31 20.15
CA GLY A 124 -2.00 -8.39 21.20
C GLY A 124 -1.45 -6.99 20.99
N LYS A 125 -2.31 -6.00 21.23
CA LYS A 125 -1.98 -4.57 21.17
C LYS A 125 -1.03 -4.23 22.32
N ASN A 126 0.27 -4.19 22.08
CA ASN A 126 1.20 -3.48 22.95
C ASN A 126 1.38 -2.06 22.39
N HIS A 127 0.41 -1.21 22.71
CA HIS A 127 0.54 0.24 22.58
C HIS A 127 1.46 0.72 23.71
N GLN A 128 2.78 0.63 23.51
CA GLN A 128 3.73 1.31 24.38
C GLN A 128 3.90 2.74 23.86
N THR A 129 3.21 3.67 24.51
CA THR A 129 3.57 5.08 24.48
C THR A 129 4.82 5.24 25.32
N ASP A 130 5.99 5.33 24.70
CA ASP A 130 7.20 5.70 25.43
C ASP A 130 7.05 7.12 25.97
N SER A 131 6.83 7.18 27.28
CA SER A 131 6.83 8.38 28.07
C SER A 131 8.24 8.94 28.09
N LYS A 132 8.46 10.10 27.47
CA LYS A 132 9.71 10.85 27.57
C LYS A 132 9.98 11.18 29.06
N PRO A 133 11.11 10.78 29.66
CA PRO A 133 11.44 11.20 31.01
C PRO A 133 11.80 12.69 31.01
N LYS A 134 11.12 13.48 31.85
CA LYS A 134 11.54 14.86 32.16
C LYS A 134 12.79 14.81 33.03
N GLY A 135 13.91 15.27 32.49
CA GLY A 135 15.19 15.39 33.20
C GLY A 135 15.40 16.81 33.74
N ARG A 136 15.63 16.85 35.06
CA ARG A 136 16.29 17.85 35.94
C ARG A 136 16.07 19.34 35.71
#